data_AF-A0A7X0H9Z6-F1
#
_entry.id   AF-A0A7X0H9Z6-F1
#
_cell.length_a   1.000
_cell.length_b   1.000
_cell.length_c   1.000
_cell.angle_alpha   90.00
_cell.angle_beta   90.00
_cell.angle_gamma   90.00
#
_symmetry.space_group_name_H-M   'P 1'
#
loop_
_entity.id
_entity.type
_entity.pdbx_description
1 polymer ?
#
loop_
_entity_poly.entity_id
_entity_poly.type
_entity_poly.pdbx_seq_one_letter_code
_entity_poly.pdbx_strand_id
1 'polypeptide(L)'
;MISIEQDKADLINSKLDHAYRDLWRGNDRVFAVALLVQWGVLIVQALVISSRTWVGEESATHIHVWAALLLGGVICLPTALMGWYRRGTRTARLSMTVAHARVVALMIHFGGGRIEWHFAVFVSLAVLAIYRDPWVLVVMTVLVAGDHVARGIFGQQSIYGYVGARQWLWLEHAVWVVIEVGLLMGGIRRSAREMIQIAEREAELELVGQVGIARSVDGMIQYIKHIETTCDLTEQVDSRFDGVTVELANTMNGFIKTLRGIIEEVHGAAREASSSSMSISAGTQEMAQTAESMLQ
;
A
#
# COMPACT_ATOMS: atom_id res chain seq x y z
N MET A 1 17.52 -11.08 -23.06
CA MET A 1 16.75 -9.81 -23.19
C MET A 1 15.26 -10.05 -22.91
N ILE A 2 14.60 -10.96 -23.64
CA ILE A 2 13.17 -11.29 -23.45
C ILE A 2 12.83 -11.73 -22.01
N SER A 3 13.66 -12.57 -21.37
CA SER A 3 13.42 -13.01 -19.97
C SER A 3 13.43 -11.86 -18.96
N ILE A 4 14.32 -10.87 -19.13
CA ILE A 4 14.48 -9.75 -18.17
C ILE A 4 13.32 -8.76 -18.29
N GLU A 5 12.85 -8.52 -19.51
CA GLU A 5 11.66 -7.69 -19.73
C GLU A 5 10.40 -8.35 -19.16
N GLN A 6 10.30 -9.67 -19.28
CA GLN A 6 9.19 -10.43 -18.71
C GLN A 6 9.23 -10.43 -17.18
N ASP A 7 10.39 -10.66 -16.57
CA ASP A 7 10.57 -10.60 -15.11
C ASP A 7 10.24 -9.19 -14.56
N LYS A 8 10.63 -8.14 -15.29
CA LYS A 8 10.28 -6.76 -14.92
C LYS A 8 8.77 -6.52 -14.98
N ALA A 9 8.10 -6.97 -16.03
CA ALA A 9 6.66 -6.81 -16.18
C ALA A 9 5.90 -7.55 -15.07
N ASP A 10 6.31 -8.77 -14.73
CA ASP A 10 5.70 -9.56 -13.65
C ASP A 10 5.92 -8.91 -12.28
N LEU A 11 7.10 -8.34 -12.02
CA LEU A 11 7.38 -7.60 -10.80
C LEU A 11 6.50 -6.34 -10.68
N ILE A 12 6.35 -5.57 -11.77
CA ILE A 12 5.47 -4.38 -11.79
C ILE A 12 4.02 -4.78 -11.51
N ASN A 13 3.51 -5.82 -12.19
CA ASN A 13 2.15 -6.31 -11.99
C ASN A 13 1.92 -6.77 -10.54
N SER A 14 2.88 -7.50 -9.97
CA SER A 14 2.83 -7.93 -8.57
C SER A 14 2.74 -6.73 -7.61
N LYS A 15 3.63 -5.73 -7.75
CA LYS A 15 3.62 -4.51 -6.92
C LYS A 15 2.31 -3.74 -7.06
N LEU A 16 1.81 -3.60 -8.28
CA LEU A 16 0.55 -2.92 -8.55
C LEU A 16 -0.63 -3.63 -7.86
N ASP A 17 -0.71 -4.95 -7.99
CA ASP A 17 -1.71 -5.78 -7.34
C ASP A 17 -1.65 -5.66 -5.81
N HIS A 18 -0.45 -5.64 -5.23
CA HIS A 18 -0.26 -5.41 -3.81
C HIS A 18 -0.75 -4.02 -3.39
N ALA A 19 -0.38 -2.97 -4.11
CA ALA A 19 -0.80 -1.60 -3.84
C ALA A 19 -2.34 -1.43 -3.88
N TYR A 20 -3.02 -2.02 -4.88
CA TYR A 20 -4.48 -1.98 -4.96
C TYR A 20 -5.15 -2.79 -3.84
N ARG A 21 -4.64 -3.98 -3.51
CA ARG A 21 -5.18 -4.78 -2.41
C ARG A 21 -5.07 -4.05 -1.08
N ASP A 22 -3.95 -3.41 -0.80
CA ASP A 22 -3.74 -2.67 0.45
C ASP A 22 -4.66 -1.45 0.53
N LEU A 23 -4.79 -0.70 -0.57
CA LEU A 23 -5.73 0.41 -0.70
C LEU A 23 -7.16 -0.05 -0.38
N TRP A 24 -7.65 -1.10 -1.05
CA TRP A 24 -9.01 -1.59 -0.86
C TRP A 24 -9.25 -2.11 0.55
N ARG A 25 -8.30 -2.86 1.12
CA ARG A 25 -8.42 -3.38 2.49
C ARG A 25 -8.45 -2.29 3.56
N GLY A 26 -7.70 -1.21 3.35
CA GLY A 26 -7.73 -0.03 4.23
C GLY A 26 -9.07 0.69 4.13
N ASN A 27 -9.53 0.93 2.91
CA ASN A 27 -10.73 1.69 2.61
C ASN A 27 -12.03 0.99 3.03
N ASP A 28 -12.11 -0.34 2.93
CA ASP A 28 -13.30 -1.10 3.35
C ASP A 28 -13.72 -0.81 4.80
N ARG A 29 -12.76 -0.60 5.72
CA ARG A 29 -13.07 -0.20 7.11
C ARG A 29 -13.64 1.20 7.17
N VAL A 30 -12.99 2.14 6.49
CA VAL A 30 -13.35 3.55 6.53
C VAL A 30 -14.77 3.73 6.01
N PHE A 31 -15.14 3.04 4.93
CA PHE A 31 -16.49 3.16 4.39
C PHE A 31 -17.52 2.35 5.15
N ALA A 32 -17.15 1.23 5.79
CA ALA A 32 -18.04 0.59 6.74
C ALA A 32 -18.40 1.55 7.89
N VAL A 33 -17.42 2.29 8.42
CA VAL A 33 -17.67 3.34 9.42
C VAL A 33 -18.51 4.47 8.83
N ALA A 34 -18.18 4.96 7.64
CA ALA A 34 -18.95 6.02 6.97
C ALA A 34 -20.43 5.61 6.76
N LEU A 35 -20.68 4.35 6.38
CA LEU A 35 -22.03 3.79 6.24
C LEU A 35 -22.77 3.76 7.57
N LEU A 36 -22.11 3.35 8.67
CA LEU A 36 -22.72 3.36 10.01
C LEU A 36 -23.00 4.79 10.50
N VAL A 37 -22.11 5.75 10.22
CA VAL A 37 -22.35 7.16 10.52
C VAL A 37 -23.55 7.67 9.73
N GLN A 38 -23.60 7.39 8.43
CA GLN A 38 -24.72 7.75 7.56
C GLN A 38 -26.04 7.13 8.04
N TRP A 39 -26.01 5.88 8.51
CA TRP A 39 -27.16 5.23 9.13
C TRP A 39 -27.59 5.91 10.44
N GLY A 40 -26.63 6.32 11.28
CA GLY A 40 -26.91 7.13 12.46
C GLY A 40 -27.60 8.45 12.10
N VAL A 41 -27.14 9.13 11.05
CA VAL A 41 -27.79 10.34 10.53
C VAL A 41 -29.22 10.05 10.05
N LEU A 42 -29.46 8.92 9.36
CA LEU A 42 -30.81 8.50 8.95
C LEU A 42 -31.73 8.29 10.17
N ILE A 43 -31.25 7.69 11.25
CA ILE A 43 -32.03 7.50 12.49
C ILE A 43 -32.36 8.86 13.11
N VAL A 44 -31.37 9.75 13.25
CA VAL A 44 -31.57 11.10 13.79
C VAL A 44 -32.56 11.88 12.93
N GLN A 45 -32.45 11.79 11.61
CA GLN A 45 -33.38 12.38 10.66
C GLN A 45 -34.81 11.87 10.86
N ALA A 46 -35.00 10.56 11.01
CA ALA A 46 -36.32 9.98 11.25
C ALA A 46 -36.93 10.48 12.57
N LEU A 47 -36.14 10.63 13.62
CA LEU A 47 -36.60 11.16 14.91
C LEU A 47 -36.97 12.64 14.84
N VAL A 48 -36.17 13.46 14.14
CA VAL A 48 -36.31 14.92 14.14
C VAL A 48 -37.30 15.43 13.08
N ILE A 49 -37.30 14.86 11.88
CA ILE A 49 -37.97 15.42 10.70
C ILE A 49 -39.23 14.65 10.33
N SER A 50 -39.21 13.31 10.38
CA SER A 50 -40.40 12.51 10.04
C SER A 50 -41.53 12.69 11.04
N SER A 51 -41.25 13.16 12.26
CA SER A 51 -42.28 13.57 13.21
C SER A 51 -43.20 14.70 12.71
N ARG A 52 -42.79 15.44 11.66
CA ARG A 52 -43.49 16.66 11.20
C ARG A 52 -43.82 16.71 9.71
N THR A 53 -43.45 15.69 8.95
CA THR A 53 -43.53 15.75 7.49
C THR A 53 -44.36 14.56 7.02
N TRP A 54 -45.55 14.86 6.49
CA TRP A 54 -46.27 14.19 5.39
C TRP A 54 -47.79 14.44 5.42
N VAL A 55 -48.40 14.75 6.57
CA VAL A 55 -49.84 15.06 6.69
C VAL A 55 -50.04 16.14 7.77
N GLY A 56 -50.94 17.09 7.52
CA GLY A 56 -51.34 18.08 8.53
C GLY A 56 -51.85 17.41 9.81
N GLU A 57 -51.59 18.07 10.94
CA GLU A 57 -51.99 17.77 12.34
C GLU A 57 -51.77 16.36 12.92
N GLU A 58 -51.62 15.28 12.13
CA GLU A 58 -51.34 13.94 12.66
C GLU A 58 -49.88 13.52 12.45
N SER A 59 -49.13 13.53 13.55
CA SER A 59 -47.73 13.12 13.64
C SER A 59 -47.63 11.58 13.63
N ALA A 60 -47.45 10.97 12.46
CA ALA A 60 -47.16 9.54 12.35
C ALA A 60 -45.64 9.26 12.49
N THR A 61 -45.07 9.58 13.67
CA THR A 61 -43.65 9.36 14.05
C THR A 61 -43.18 7.91 13.94
N HIS A 62 -44.08 6.94 14.01
CA HIS A 62 -43.68 5.55 14.25
C HIS A 62 -43.05 4.86 13.03
N ILE A 63 -43.61 5.02 11.82
CA ILE A 63 -43.24 4.13 10.72
C ILE A 63 -41.84 4.41 10.15
N HIS A 64 -41.41 5.67 10.08
CA HIS A 64 -40.10 6.03 9.54
C HIS A 64 -38.98 5.71 10.54
N VAL A 65 -39.23 5.82 11.85
CA VAL A 65 -38.27 5.43 12.88
C VAL A 65 -38.06 3.91 12.86
N TRP A 66 -39.15 3.13 12.79
CA TRP A 66 -39.04 1.67 12.63
C TRP A 66 -38.34 1.28 11.33
N ALA A 67 -38.63 1.96 10.22
CA ALA A 67 -37.93 1.74 8.97
C ALA A 67 -36.44 2.14 9.06
N ALA A 68 -36.10 3.26 9.69
CA ALA A 68 -34.70 3.67 9.91
C ALA A 68 -33.91 2.63 10.69
N LEU A 69 -34.51 2.08 11.75
CA LEU A 69 -33.87 1.09 12.61
C LEU A 69 -33.81 -0.29 11.94
N LEU A 70 -34.94 -0.83 11.48
CA LEU A 70 -35.03 -2.19 10.98
C LEU A 70 -34.51 -2.31 9.55
N LEU A 71 -35.07 -1.53 8.61
CA LEU A 71 -34.63 -1.59 7.21
C LEU A 71 -33.22 -1.03 7.07
N GLY A 72 -32.91 0.09 7.73
CA GLY A 72 -31.55 0.62 7.79
C GLY A 72 -30.57 -0.37 8.43
N GLY A 73 -30.94 -1.03 9.53
CA GLY A 73 -30.11 -2.05 10.17
C GLY A 73 -29.86 -3.27 9.26
N VAL A 74 -30.90 -3.76 8.57
CA VAL A 74 -30.79 -4.88 7.60
C VAL A 74 -29.88 -4.52 6.43
N ILE A 75 -29.84 -3.26 6.01
CA ILE A 75 -28.94 -2.81 4.94
C ILE A 75 -27.52 -2.64 5.49
N CYS A 76 -27.36 -1.88 6.57
CA CYS A 76 -26.06 -1.38 7.02
C CYS A 76 -25.25 -2.41 7.79
N LEU A 77 -25.84 -3.15 8.73
CA LEU A 77 -25.09 -4.06 9.60
C LEU A 77 -24.37 -5.17 8.83
N PRO A 78 -25.02 -5.95 7.94
CA PRO A 78 -24.34 -7.01 7.22
C PRO A 78 -23.28 -6.49 6.24
N THR A 79 -23.51 -5.35 5.57
CA THR A 79 -22.51 -4.79 4.64
C THR A 79 -21.35 -4.15 5.36
N ALA A 80 -21.60 -3.48 6.50
CA ALA A 80 -20.54 -2.96 7.34
C ALA A 80 -19.71 -4.14 7.88
N LEU A 81 -20.34 -5.23 8.35
CA LEU A 81 -19.67 -6.48 8.73
C LEU A 81 -18.77 -7.01 7.60
N MET A 82 -19.24 -7.03 6.35
CA MET A 82 -18.38 -7.41 5.21
C MET A 82 -17.14 -6.51 5.08
N GLY A 83 -17.24 -5.21 5.37
CA GLY A 83 -16.10 -4.30 5.42
C GLY A 83 -15.06 -4.64 6.51
N TRP A 84 -15.46 -5.34 7.57
CA TRP A 84 -14.53 -5.86 8.58
C TRP A 84 -14.00 -7.26 8.31
N TYR A 85 -14.78 -8.15 7.69
CA TYR A 85 -14.40 -9.57 7.57
C TYR A 85 -14.02 -10.02 6.15
N ARG A 86 -14.47 -9.33 5.09
CA ARG A 86 -14.24 -9.68 3.67
C ARG A 86 -13.50 -8.58 2.89
N ARG A 87 -12.47 -8.02 3.52
CA ARG A 87 -11.69 -6.89 3.02
C ARG A 87 -10.95 -7.19 1.71
N GLY A 88 -10.78 -6.17 0.88
CA GLY A 88 -10.08 -6.21 -0.41
C GLY A 88 -10.89 -6.88 -1.52
N THR A 89 -12.05 -7.46 -1.22
CA THR A 89 -12.85 -8.18 -2.21
C THR A 89 -13.74 -7.22 -3.00
N ARG A 90 -13.87 -7.47 -4.31
CA ARG A 90 -14.79 -6.70 -5.16
C ARG A 90 -16.23 -6.78 -4.65
N THR A 91 -16.61 -7.93 -4.10
CA THR A 91 -17.93 -8.13 -3.47
C THR A 91 -18.16 -7.19 -2.29
N ALA A 92 -17.18 -6.99 -1.41
CA ALA A 92 -17.34 -6.07 -0.28
C ALA A 92 -17.53 -4.62 -0.77
N ARG A 93 -16.71 -4.18 -1.74
CA ARG A 93 -16.81 -2.82 -2.31
C ARG A 93 -18.15 -2.55 -2.97
N LEU A 94 -18.62 -3.47 -3.81
CA LEU A 94 -19.90 -3.33 -4.50
C LEU A 94 -21.08 -3.43 -3.53
N SER A 95 -21.03 -4.32 -2.54
CA SER A 95 -22.04 -4.36 -1.47
C SER A 95 -22.09 -3.06 -0.67
N MET A 96 -20.94 -2.47 -0.34
CA MET A 96 -20.85 -1.18 0.33
C MET A 96 -21.50 -0.07 -0.52
N THR A 97 -21.20 -0.07 -1.82
CA THR A 97 -21.78 0.87 -2.79
C THR A 97 -23.31 0.77 -2.84
N VAL A 98 -23.84 -0.45 -2.94
CA VAL A 98 -25.28 -0.71 -2.94
C VAL A 98 -25.93 -0.25 -1.63
N ALA A 99 -25.27 -0.48 -0.49
CA ALA A 99 -25.77 -0.06 0.81
C ALA A 99 -25.83 1.47 0.92
N HIS A 100 -24.76 2.18 0.56
CA HIS A 100 -24.75 3.65 0.51
C HIS A 100 -25.87 4.19 -0.37
N ALA A 101 -26.04 3.66 -1.60
CA ALA A 101 -27.11 4.08 -2.50
C ALA A 101 -28.50 3.95 -1.86
N ARG A 102 -28.78 2.82 -1.21
CA ARG A 102 -30.06 2.56 -0.55
C ARG A 102 -30.29 3.45 0.67
N VAL A 103 -29.26 3.66 1.49
CA VAL A 103 -29.37 4.54 2.66
C VAL A 103 -29.59 5.98 2.21
N VAL A 104 -28.90 6.45 1.17
CA VAL A 104 -29.15 7.78 0.57
C VAL A 104 -30.61 7.88 0.07
N ALA A 105 -31.12 6.87 -0.63
CA ALA A 105 -32.51 6.87 -1.09
C ALA A 105 -33.51 6.99 0.07
N LEU A 106 -33.27 6.27 1.18
CA LEU A 106 -34.06 6.39 2.41
C LEU A 106 -33.95 7.78 3.03
N MET A 107 -32.76 8.38 3.07
CA MET A 107 -32.57 9.74 3.58
C MET A 107 -33.35 10.77 2.75
N ILE A 108 -33.34 10.64 1.42
CA ILE A 108 -34.14 11.52 0.56
C ILE A 108 -35.64 11.34 0.86
N HIS A 109 -36.09 10.10 0.97
CA HIS A 109 -37.49 9.79 1.25
C HIS A 109 -37.95 10.31 2.62
N PHE A 110 -37.23 10.00 3.70
CA PHE A 110 -37.57 10.43 5.06
C PHE A 110 -37.39 11.92 5.25
N GLY A 111 -36.55 12.52 4.41
CA GLY A 111 -36.37 13.95 4.31
C GLY A 111 -37.51 14.67 3.61
N GLY A 112 -38.55 13.96 3.14
CA GLY A 112 -39.67 14.53 2.39
C GLY A 112 -39.27 15.05 1.01
N GLY A 113 -38.24 14.46 0.37
CA GLY A 113 -37.80 14.87 -0.96
C GLY A 113 -37.11 16.25 -1.01
N ARG A 114 -36.71 16.83 0.13
CA ARG A 114 -36.01 18.12 0.14
C ARG A 114 -34.61 18.01 -0.47
N ILE A 115 -34.15 19.09 -1.10
CA ILE A 115 -32.88 19.13 -1.82
C ILE A 115 -31.66 18.90 -0.90
N GLU A 116 -31.74 19.28 0.39
CA GLU A 116 -30.61 19.13 1.32
C GLU A 116 -30.23 17.67 1.52
N TRP A 117 -31.20 16.75 1.45
CA TRP A 117 -30.94 15.33 1.61
C TRP A 117 -30.38 14.67 0.34
N HIS A 118 -30.51 15.32 -0.82
CA HIS A 118 -29.88 14.87 -2.05
C HIS A 118 -28.35 15.08 -2.02
N PHE A 119 -27.83 16.02 -1.23
CA PHE A 119 -26.38 16.18 -1.05
C PHE A 119 -25.70 14.91 -0.51
N ALA A 120 -26.44 14.01 0.15
CA ALA A 120 -25.91 12.72 0.57
C ALA A 120 -25.45 11.83 -0.62
N VAL A 121 -26.00 12.04 -1.83
CA VAL A 121 -25.52 11.40 -3.07
C VAL A 121 -24.08 11.84 -3.36
N PHE A 122 -23.84 13.15 -3.38
CA PHE A 122 -22.52 13.75 -3.67
C PHE A 122 -21.47 13.30 -2.65
N VAL A 123 -21.80 13.42 -1.36
CA VAL A 123 -20.91 12.98 -0.28
C VAL A 123 -20.58 11.49 -0.43
N SER A 124 -21.57 10.65 -0.72
CA SER A 124 -21.35 9.21 -0.91
C SER A 124 -20.50 8.91 -2.14
N LEU A 125 -20.71 9.59 -3.28
CA LEU A 125 -19.89 9.45 -4.48
C LEU A 125 -18.43 9.85 -4.22
N ALA A 126 -18.21 10.97 -3.55
CA ALA A 126 -16.88 11.45 -3.19
C ALA A 126 -16.15 10.48 -2.26
N VAL A 127 -16.82 9.97 -1.23
CA VAL A 127 -16.27 8.96 -0.30
C VAL A 127 -15.95 7.67 -1.06
N LEU A 128 -16.88 7.16 -1.86
CA LEU A 128 -16.71 5.91 -2.61
C LEU A 128 -15.65 6.00 -3.71
N ALA A 129 -15.40 7.18 -4.29
CA ALA A 129 -14.34 7.40 -5.28
C ALA A 129 -12.94 7.08 -4.74
N ILE A 130 -12.75 7.13 -3.41
CA ILE A 130 -11.48 6.80 -2.76
C ILE A 130 -11.12 5.30 -2.95
N TYR A 131 -12.07 4.41 -3.27
CA TYR A 131 -11.75 3.04 -3.70
C TYR A 131 -10.88 2.98 -4.97
N ARG A 132 -10.84 4.04 -5.77
CA ARG A 132 -10.17 4.08 -7.08
C ARG A 132 -10.65 2.97 -8.03
N ASP A 133 -11.90 2.51 -7.85
CA ASP A 133 -12.54 1.49 -8.68
C ASP A 133 -13.68 2.16 -9.48
N PRO A 134 -13.57 2.27 -10.82
CA PRO A 134 -14.57 2.97 -11.62
C PRO A 134 -15.95 2.31 -11.56
N TRP A 135 -16.03 1.00 -11.30
CA TRP A 135 -17.30 0.29 -11.19
C TRP A 135 -18.12 0.70 -9.98
N VAL A 136 -17.46 1.14 -8.90
CA VAL A 136 -18.15 1.65 -7.71
C VAL A 136 -18.94 2.92 -8.07
N LEU A 137 -18.35 3.84 -8.84
CA LEU A 137 -19.06 5.04 -9.30
C LEU A 137 -20.21 4.68 -10.23
N VAL A 138 -19.97 3.81 -11.21
CA VAL A 138 -21.01 3.39 -12.17
C VAL A 138 -22.21 2.77 -11.44
N VAL A 139 -21.96 1.84 -10.50
CA VAL A 139 -23.03 1.17 -9.75
C VAL A 139 -23.80 2.16 -8.88
N MET A 140 -23.11 3.06 -8.16
CA MET A 140 -23.77 4.09 -7.35
C MET A 140 -24.67 4.98 -8.23
N THR A 141 -24.13 5.51 -9.33
CA THR A 141 -24.86 6.40 -10.23
C THR A 141 -26.07 5.71 -10.84
N VAL A 142 -25.94 4.47 -11.32
CA VAL A 142 -27.05 3.72 -11.90
C VAL A 142 -28.15 3.45 -10.88
N LEU A 143 -27.80 3.07 -9.65
CA LEU A 143 -28.79 2.81 -8.60
C LEU A 143 -29.54 4.08 -8.20
N VAL A 144 -28.82 5.19 -8.01
CA VAL A 144 -29.45 6.48 -7.66
C VAL A 144 -30.31 6.98 -8.80
N ALA A 145 -29.82 6.95 -10.04
CA ALA A 145 -30.60 7.37 -11.21
C ALA A 145 -31.87 6.50 -11.39
N GLY A 146 -31.74 5.18 -11.23
CA GLY A 146 -32.88 4.26 -11.30
C GLY A 146 -33.92 4.53 -10.21
N ASP A 147 -33.48 4.75 -8.98
CA ASP A 147 -34.34 5.16 -7.87
C ASP A 147 -35.05 6.49 -8.17
N HIS A 148 -34.33 7.47 -8.75
CA HIS A 148 -34.89 8.76 -9.10
C HIS A 148 -35.94 8.69 -10.22
N VAL A 149 -35.69 7.87 -11.24
CA VAL A 149 -36.66 7.62 -12.32
C VAL A 149 -37.88 6.90 -11.76
N ALA A 150 -37.70 5.83 -10.99
CA ALA A 150 -38.80 5.05 -10.45
C ALA A 150 -39.69 5.91 -9.53
N ARG A 151 -39.10 6.59 -8.54
CA ARG A 151 -39.85 7.44 -7.61
C ARG A 151 -40.36 8.72 -8.29
N GLY A 152 -39.70 9.23 -9.32
CA GLY A 152 -40.18 10.35 -10.13
C GLY A 152 -41.44 10.03 -10.95
N ILE A 153 -41.67 8.76 -11.30
CA ILE A 153 -42.89 8.31 -11.98
C ILE A 153 -43.98 7.93 -10.97
N PHE A 154 -43.66 7.09 -9.99
CA PHE A 154 -44.68 6.44 -9.13
C PHE A 154 -44.92 7.14 -7.79
N GLY A 155 -44.00 8.00 -7.34
CA GLY A 155 -44.02 8.53 -5.97
C GLY A 155 -43.34 9.89 -5.85
N GLN A 156 -43.76 10.86 -6.67
CA GLN A 156 -43.11 12.17 -6.82
C GLN A 156 -42.88 12.92 -5.51
N GLN A 157 -43.83 12.87 -4.57
CA GLN A 157 -43.68 13.51 -3.26
C GLN A 157 -42.50 12.95 -2.46
N SER A 158 -42.13 11.67 -2.65
CA SER A 158 -40.99 11.04 -1.95
C SER A 158 -39.63 11.57 -2.39
N ILE A 159 -39.56 12.18 -3.57
CA ILE A 159 -38.31 12.62 -4.18
C ILE A 159 -38.26 14.13 -4.40
N TYR A 160 -39.38 14.74 -4.80
CA TYR A 160 -39.47 16.16 -5.09
C TYR A 160 -40.18 16.95 -3.98
N GLY A 161 -40.84 16.27 -3.02
CA GLY A 161 -41.57 16.90 -1.91
C GLY A 161 -42.95 17.47 -2.27
N TYR A 162 -43.34 17.47 -3.54
CA TYR A 162 -44.67 17.92 -4.00
C TYR A 162 -45.14 17.11 -5.23
N VAL A 163 -46.43 17.21 -5.56
CA VAL A 163 -47.03 16.57 -6.75
C VAL A 163 -47.08 17.57 -7.90
N GLY A 164 -46.73 17.10 -9.10
CA GLY A 164 -46.79 17.92 -10.32
C GLY A 164 -45.51 18.70 -10.50
N ALA A 165 -44.45 18.02 -10.93
CA ALA A 165 -43.11 18.53 -11.20
C ALA A 165 -43.13 19.86 -12.00
N ARG A 166 -43.21 20.99 -11.29
CA ARG A 166 -42.92 22.30 -11.83
C ARG A 166 -41.46 22.56 -11.51
N GLN A 167 -40.61 22.45 -12.54
CA GLN A 167 -39.34 23.17 -12.77
C GLN A 167 -38.23 22.26 -13.28
N TRP A 168 -37.38 22.82 -14.15
CA TRP A 168 -36.14 22.25 -14.69
C TRP A 168 -35.06 21.96 -13.63
N LEU A 169 -35.34 22.18 -12.34
CA LEU A 169 -34.41 22.00 -11.23
C LEU A 169 -33.84 20.58 -11.11
N TRP A 170 -34.63 19.54 -11.44
CA TRP A 170 -34.11 18.17 -11.41
C TRP A 170 -33.07 17.93 -12.52
N LEU A 171 -33.19 18.62 -13.67
CA LEU A 171 -32.20 18.59 -14.73
C LEU A 171 -30.93 19.34 -14.31
N GLU A 172 -31.08 20.51 -13.70
CA GLU A 172 -29.94 21.23 -13.12
C GLU A 172 -29.20 20.34 -12.10
N HIS A 173 -29.93 19.69 -11.21
CA HIS A 173 -29.35 18.77 -10.23
C HIS A 173 -28.66 17.56 -10.87
N ALA A 174 -29.29 16.94 -11.88
CA ALA A 174 -28.69 15.84 -12.62
C ALA A 174 -27.41 16.25 -13.36
N VAL A 175 -27.34 17.47 -13.90
CA VAL A 175 -26.13 18.02 -14.52
C VAL A 175 -24.99 18.10 -13.50
N TRP A 176 -25.26 18.56 -12.27
CA TRP A 176 -24.24 18.59 -11.22
C TRP A 176 -23.72 17.20 -10.85
N VAL A 177 -24.59 16.18 -10.79
CA VAL A 177 -24.17 14.79 -10.56
C VAL A 177 -23.31 14.26 -11.71
N VAL A 178 -23.67 14.57 -12.97
CA VAL A 178 -22.86 14.17 -14.14
C VAL A 178 -21.48 14.83 -14.11
N ILE A 179 -21.41 16.10 -13.76
CA ILE A 179 -20.14 16.83 -13.61
C ILE A 179 -19.30 16.18 -12.50
N GLU A 180 -19.88 15.93 -11.32
CA GLU A 180 -19.19 15.29 -10.21
C GLU A 180 -18.65 13.91 -10.60
N VAL A 181 -19.49 13.03 -11.15
CA VAL A 181 -19.08 11.69 -11.60
C VAL A 181 -17.97 11.78 -12.64
N GLY A 182 -18.05 12.73 -13.57
CA GLY A 182 -17.01 13.00 -14.57
C GLY A 182 -15.67 13.38 -13.94
N LEU A 183 -15.68 14.32 -12.99
CA LEU A 183 -14.49 14.76 -12.26
C LEU A 183 -13.88 13.62 -11.42
N LEU A 184 -14.70 12.89 -10.67
CA LEU A 184 -14.27 11.75 -9.86
C LEU A 184 -13.68 10.64 -10.74
N MET A 185 -14.31 10.33 -11.87
CA MET A 185 -13.80 9.36 -12.83
C MET A 185 -12.46 9.80 -13.42
N GLY A 186 -12.30 11.10 -13.74
CA GLY A 186 -11.02 11.69 -14.15
C GLY A 186 -9.94 11.53 -13.07
N GLY A 187 -10.28 11.81 -11.81
CA GLY A 187 -9.42 11.62 -10.65
C GLY A 187 -8.97 10.17 -10.46
N ILE A 188 -9.90 9.21 -10.57
CA ILE A 188 -9.59 7.77 -10.50
C ILE A 188 -8.61 7.36 -11.59
N ARG A 189 -8.84 7.78 -12.85
CA ARG A 189 -7.94 7.47 -13.98
C ARG A 189 -6.56 8.09 -13.79
N ARG A 190 -6.48 9.32 -13.30
CA ARG A 190 -5.19 9.97 -13.00
C ARG A 190 -4.46 9.22 -11.90
N SER A 191 -5.14 8.91 -10.81
CA SER A 191 -4.53 8.24 -9.67
C SER A 191 -4.10 6.80 -9.97
N ALA A 192 -4.83 6.10 -10.85
CA ALA A 192 -4.41 4.79 -11.35
C ALA A 192 -3.08 4.87 -12.15
N ARG A 193 -2.93 5.89 -13.01
CA ARG A 193 -1.67 6.14 -13.73
C ARG A 193 -0.51 6.45 -12.77
N GLU A 194 -0.77 7.27 -11.75
CA GLU A 194 0.24 7.58 -10.72
C GLU A 194 0.66 6.32 -9.96
N MET A 195 -0.26 5.41 -9.66
CA MET A 195 0.05 4.14 -8.99
C MET A 195 0.90 3.21 -9.86
N ILE A 196 0.63 3.17 -11.17
CA ILE A 196 1.46 2.42 -12.14
C ILE A 196 2.89 3.00 -12.16
N GLN A 197 3.03 4.33 -12.24
CA GLN A 197 4.34 4.98 -12.24
C GLN A 197 5.14 4.73 -10.95
N ILE A 198 4.47 4.67 -9.81
CA ILE A 198 5.12 4.32 -8.53
C ILE A 198 5.58 2.85 -8.57
N ALA A 199 4.73 1.93 -8.99
CA ALA A 199 5.08 0.51 -9.11
C ALA A 199 6.25 0.28 -10.09
N GLU A 200 6.28 1.00 -11.21
CA GLU A 200 7.39 0.99 -12.18
C GLU A 200 8.71 1.45 -11.55
N ARG A 201 8.70 2.57 -10.82
CA ARG A 201 9.90 3.10 -10.14
C ARG A 201 10.39 2.16 -9.05
N GLU A 202 9.49 1.60 -8.26
CA GLU A 202 9.84 0.63 -7.22
C GLU A 202 10.43 -0.65 -7.82
N ALA A 203 9.87 -1.17 -8.92
CA ALA A 203 10.41 -2.32 -9.62
C ALA A 203 11.79 -2.02 -10.23
N GLU A 204 11.99 -0.83 -10.79
CA GLU A 204 13.28 -0.40 -11.32
C GLU A 204 14.35 -0.30 -10.23
N LEU A 205 14.04 0.32 -9.09
CA LEU A 205 14.95 0.41 -7.94
C LEU A 205 15.31 -0.98 -7.40
N GLU A 206 14.35 -1.90 -7.33
CA GLU A 206 14.60 -3.27 -6.87
C GLU A 206 15.50 -4.05 -7.84
N LEU A 207 15.28 -3.93 -9.15
CA LEU A 207 16.11 -4.58 -10.17
C LEU A 207 17.53 -3.99 -10.20
N VAL A 208 17.66 -2.66 -10.13
CA VAL A 208 18.97 -1.99 -10.04
C VAL A 208 19.70 -2.44 -8.77
N GLY A 209 18.98 -2.55 -7.65
CA GLY A 209 19.51 -3.09 -6.39
C GLY A 209 20.00 -4.54 -6.54
N GLN A 210 19.21 -5.42 -7.15
CA GLN A 210 19.58 -6.82 -7.38
C GLN A 210 20.82 -6.95 -8.28
N VAL A 211 20.90 -6.19 -9.37
CA VAL A 211 22.07 -6.19 -10.26
C VAL A 211 23.30 -5.62 -9.55
N GLY A 212 23.13 -4.57 -8.75
CA GLY A 212 24.20 -4.01 -7.92
C GLY A 212 24.78 -5.04 -6.96
N ILE A 213 23.92 -5.74 -6.21
CA ILE A 213 24.32 -6.81 -5.29
C ILE A 213 25.05 -7.94 -6.04
N ALA A 214 24.48 -8.44 -7.15
CA ALA A 214 25.07 -9.53 -7.92
C ALA A 214 26.48 -9.18 -8.44
N ARG A 215 26.66 -7.96 -8.96
CA ARG A 215 27.96 -7.49 -9.44
C ARG A 215 28.96 -7.28 -8.31
N SER A 216 28.53 -6.79 -7.15
CA SER A 216 29.40 -6.67 -5.98
C SER A 216 29.88 -8.04 -5.49
N VAL A 217 28.99 -9.03 -5.45
CA VAL A 217 29.37 -10.42 -5.11
C VAL A 217 30.38 -10.97 -6.12
N ASP A 218 30.15 -10.79 -7.42
CA ASP A 218 31.09 -11.26 -8.45
C ASP A 218 32.45 -10.57 -8.34
N GLY A 219 32.47 -9.25 -8.13
CA GLY A 219 33.70 -8.49 -7.89
C GLY A 219 34.49 -8.98 -6.67
N MET A 220 33.81 -9.33 -5.58
CA MET A 220 34.44 -9.91 -4.40
C MET A 220 35.00 -11.32 -4.67
N ILE A 221 34.28 -12.17 -5.41
CA ILE A 221 34.77 -13.50 -5.80
C ILE A 221 36.03 -13.38 -6.65
N GLN A 222 36.04 -12.47 -7.64
CA GLN A 222 37.21 -12.22 -8.48
C GLN A 222 38.39 -11.73 -7.65
N TYR A 223 38.15 -10.85 -6.68
CA TYR A 223 39.18 -10.36 -5.79
C TYR A 223 39.79 -11.44 -4.90
N ILE A 224 38.96 -12.31 -4.29
CA ILE A 224 39.46 -13.45 -3.50
C ILE A 224 40.31 -14.38 -4.37
N LYS A 225 39.87 -14.69 -5.60
CA LYS A 225 40.64 -15.49 -6.56
C LYS A 225 41.96 -14.82 -6.94
N HIS A 226 41.98 -13.49 -7.05
CA HIS A 226 43.20 -12.75 -7.32
C HIS A 226 44.22 -12.97 -6.20
N ILE A 227 43.81 -12.76 -4.95
CA ILE A 227 44.66 -12.96 -3.76
C ILE A 227 45.17 -14.40 -3.65
N GLU A 228 44.31 -15.38 -3.92
CA GLU A 228 44.72 -16.79 -3.93
C GLU A 228 45.86 -17.04 -4.94
N THR A 229 45.85 -16.32 -6.07
CA THR A 229 46.82 -16.52 -7.15
C THR A 229 48.10 -15.72 -6.96
N THR A 230 48.02 -14.45 -6.56
CA THR A 230 49.18 -13.55 -6.41
C THR A 230 49.78 -13.56 -5.01
N CYS A 231 49.05 -14.04 -3.99
CA CYS A 231 49.37 -13.85 -2.57
C CYS A 231 49.58 -12.36 -2.20
N ASP A 232 49.06 -11.44 -3.00
CA ASP A 232 49.20 -10.01 -2.77
C ASP A 232 48.01 -9.50 -1.97
N LEU A 233 48.26 -9.19 -0.69
CA LEU A 233 47.25 -8.65 0.22
C LEU A 233 47.23 -7.11 0.20
N THR A 234 47.97 -6.46 -0.70
CA THR A 234 48.12 -5.00 -0.77
C THR A 234 47.01 -4.27 -1.50
N GLU A 235 46.37 -4.95 -2.45
CA GLU A 235 45.20 -4.43 -3.14
C GLU A 235 43.99 -4.33 -2.19
N GLN A 236 42.97 -3.61 -2.64
CA GLN A 236 41.69 -3.49 -1.93
C GLN A 236 40.56 -3.67 -2.94
N VAL A 237 39.43 -4.17 -2.46
CA VAL A 237 38.20 -4.22 -3.27
C VAL A 237 37.73 -2.80 -3.53
N ASP A 238 37.70 -2.41 -4.80
CA ASP A 238 37.10 -1.15 -5.23
C ASP A 238 35.57 -1.25 -5.11
N SER A 239 35.00 -0.46 -4.21
CA SER A 239 33.56 -0.44 -3.95
C SER A 239 32.88 0.63 -4.81
N ARG A 240 32.73 0.33 -6.10
CA ARG A 240 32.14 1.28 -7.06
C ARG A 240 30.61 1.46 -6.94
N PHE A 241 29.98 1.05 -5.85
CA PHE A 241 28.50 1.04 -5.69
C PHE A 241 28.05 1.46 -4.30
N ASP A 242 27.01 2.30 -4.24
CA ASP A 242 26.43 2.87 -3.02
C ASP A 242 25.67 1.86 -2.13
N GLY A 243 25.66 2.10 -0.82
CA GLY A 243 24.82 1.38 0.16
C GLY A 243 25.47 0.13 0.76
N VAL A 244 24.69 -0.95 0.92
CA VAL A 244 25.09 -2.21 1.60
C VAL A 244 26.34 -2.84 0.95
N THR A 245 26.54 -2.61 -0.34
CA THR A 245 27.70 -3.11 -1.09
C THR A 245 29.01 -2.47 -0.65
N VAL A 246 28.99 -1.21 -0.19
CA VAL A 246 30.17 -0.52 0.39
C VAL A 246 30.54 -1.13 1.73
N GLU A 247 29.55 -1.36 2.59
CA GLU A 247 29.77 -1.91 3.92
C GLU A 247 30.41 -3.30 3.83
N LEU A 248 29.90 -4.14 2.93
CA LEU A 248 30.43 -5.48 2.69
C LEU A 248 31.87 -5.46 2.16
N ALA A 249 32.17 -4.56 1.22
CA ALA A 249 33.53 -4.37 0.71
C ALA A 249 34.49 -3.89 1.81
N ASN A 250 34.05 -2.96 2.66
CA ASN A 250 34.83 -2.47 3.80
C ASN A 250 35.11 -3.58 4.83
N THR A 251 34.12 -4.41 5.14
CA THR A 251 34.31 -5.57 6.02
C THR A 251 35.36 -6.52 5.44
N MET A 252 35.31 -6.78 4.13
CA MET A 252 36.27 -7.67 3.48
C MET A 252 37.68 -7.07 3.45
N ASN A 253 37.82 -5.80 3.11
CA ASN A 253 39.11 -5.08 3.18
C ASN A 253 39.70 -5.09 4.60
N GLY A 254 38.84 -4.95 5.63
CA GLY A 254 39.23 -5.07 7.04
C GLY A 254 39.79 -6.46 7.37
N PHE A 255 39.08 -7.52 6.96
CA PHE A 255 39.53 -8.91 7.16
C PHE A 255 40.88 -9.19 6.49
N ILE A 256 41.08 -8.72 5.26
CA ILE A 256 42.32 -8.88 4.49
C ILE A 256 43.49 -8.18 5.20
N LYS A 257 43.25 -6.97 5.71
CA LYS A 257 44.24 -6.22 6.48
C LYS A 257 44.65 -6.98 7.75
N THR A 258 43.70 -7.60 8.44
CA THR A 258 43.99 -8.47 9.59
C THR A 258 44.82 -9.69 9.18
N LEU A 259 44.47 -10.37 8.08
CA LEU A 259 45.25 -11.49 7.57
C LEU A 259 46.69 -11.11 7.24
N ARG A 260 46.90 -9.94 6.60
CA ARG A 260 48.25 -9.45 6.32
C ARG A 260 49.05 -9.25 7.61
N GLY A 261 48.45 -8.63 8.63
CA GLY A 261 49.09 -8.43 9.93
C GLY A 261 49.53 -9.75 10.57
N ILE A 262 48.68 -10.78 10.52
CA ILE A 262 49.02 -12.11 11.02
C ILE A 262 50.20 -12.72 10.25
N ILE A 263 50.22 -12.60 8.92
CA ILE A 263 51.32 -13.12 8.10
C ILE A 263 52.63 -12.40 8.41
N GLU A 264 52.60 -11.07 8.56
CA GLU A 264 53.77 -10.27 8.93
C GLU A 264 54.32 -10.68 10.30
N GLU A 265 53.45 -10.89 11.29
CA GLU A 265 53.81 -11.34 12.63
C GLU A 265 54.44 -12.74 12.63
N VAL A 266 53.84 -13.69 11.90
CA VAL A 266 54.38 -15.04 11.72
C VAL A 266 55.75 -15.01 11.02
N HIS A 267 55.92 -14.18 9.98
CA HIS A 267 57.19 -14.02 9.28
C HIS A 267 58.27 -13.41 10.20
N GLY A 268 57.89 -12.47 11.06
CA GLY A 268 58.75 -11.89 12.09
C GLY A 268 59.22 -12.94 13.10
N ALA A 269 58.28 -13.69 13.68
CA ALA A 269 58.58 -14.76 14.63
C ALA A 269 59.46 -15.87 14.02
N ALA A 270 59.23 -16.24 12.76
CA ALA A 270 60.05 -17.22 12.07
C ALA A 270 61.49 -16.74 11.86
N ARG A 271 61.69 -15.45 11.52
CA ARG A 271 63.03 -14.86 11.41
C ARG A 271 63.75 -14.82 12.74
N GLU A 272 63.06 -14.44 13.80
CA GLU A 272 63.61 -14.41 15.16
C GLU A 272 64.03 -15.81 15.61
N ALA A 273 63.16 -16.81 15.45
CA ALA A 273 63.45 -18.20 15.76
C ALA A 273 64.67 -18.73 14.96
N SER A 274 64.76 -18.41 13.67
CA SER A 274 65.92 -18.78 12.85
C SER A 274 67.20 -18.12 13.36
N SER A 275 67.15 -16.85 13.75
CA SER A 275 68.28 -16.13 14.34
C SER A 275 68.72 -16.75 15.66
N SER A 276 67.78 -17.03 16.57
CA SER A 276 68.08 -17.70 17.83
C SER A 276 68.69 -19.08 17.61
N SER A 277 68.18 -19.85 16.64
CA SER A 277 68.75 -21.16 16.29
C SER A 277 70.19 -21.04 15.79
N MET A 278 70.52 -20.02 14.98
CA MET A 278 71.90 -19.76 14.54
C MET A 278 72.81 -19.41 15.71
N SER A 279 72.36 -18.55 16.64
CA SER A 279 73.12 -18.21 17.85
C SER A 279 73.36 -19.41 18.76
N ILE A 280 72.34 -20.26 18.97
CA ILE A 280 72.48 -21.51 19.74
C ILE A 280 73.46 -22.45 19.05
N SER A 281 73.39 -22.61 17.73
CA SER A 281 74.33 -23.44 16.98
C SER A 281 75.76 -22.93 17.12
N ALA A 282 75.98 -21.61 17.03
CA ALA A 282 77.30 -21.02 17.22
C ALA A 282 77.82 -21.26 18.65
N GLY A 283 76.99 -21.02 19.67
CA GLY A 283 77.37 -21.23 21.07
C GLY A 283 77.63 -22.69 21.42
N THR A 284 76.85 -23.63 20.88
CA THR A 284 77.10 -25.07 21.07
C THR A 284 78.41 -25.52 20.40
N GLN A 285 78.77 -24.94 19.26
CA GLN A 285 80.02 -25.22 18.57
C GLN A 285 81.23 -24.66 19.32
N GLU A 286 81.11 -23.46 19.92
CA GLU A 286 82.11 -22.87 20.81
C GLU A 286 82.27 -23.68 22.10
N MET A 287 81.17 -24.14 22.71
CA MET A 287 81.20 -25.04 23.85
C MET A 287 81.90 -26.37 23.52
N ALA A 288 81.63 -26.95 22.35
CA ALA A 288 82.28 -28.17 21.90
C ALA A 288 83.80 -27.98 21.74
N GLN A 289 84.22 -26.88 21.11
CA GLN A 289 85.64 -26.53 21.00
C GLN A 289 86.30 -26.29 22.36
N THR A 290 85.59 -25.61 23.28
CA THR A 290 86.09 -25.36 24.63
C THR A 290 86.27 -26.68 25.41
N ALA A 291 85.29 -27.58 25.32
CA ALA A 291 85.36 -28.90 25.94
C ALA A 291 86.51 -29.76 25.37
N GLU A 292 86.76 -29.71 24.05
CA GLU A 292 87.92 -30.35 23.43
C GLU A 292 89.24 -29.76 23.95
N SER A 293 89.32 -28.44 24.12
CA SER A 293 90.54 -27.77 24.62
C SER A 293 90.83 -28.07 26.10
N MET A 294 89.82 -28.42 26.90
CA MET A 294 90.00 -28.82 28.30
C MET A 294 90.44 -30.28 28.48
N LEU A 295 90.32 -31.11 27.43
CA LEU A 295 90.71 -32.53 27.44
C LEU A 295 92.14 -32.77 26.91
N GLN A 296 92.81 -31.74 26.38
CA GLN A 296 94.21 -31.74 25.93
C GLN A 296 95.14 -31.16 27.00
#